data_AF-A0A850NPR9-F1
#
_entry.id   AF-A0A850NPR9-F1
#
_cell.length_a   1.000
_cell.length_b   1.000
_cell.length_c   1.000
_cell.angle_alpha   90.00
_cell.angle_beta   90.00
_cell.angle_gamma   90.00
#
_symmetry.space_group_name_H-M   'P 1'
#
loop_
_entity.id
_entity.type
_entity.pdbx_description
1 polymer ?
#
loop_
_entity_poly.entity_id
_entity_poly.type
_entity_poly.pdbx_seq_one_letter_code
_entity_poly.pdbx_strand_id
1 'polypeptide(L)' 'MAADDPDLNLLAALDVLLEEASVTAAARRLGLSVSAMSRTLTRLRAVTGDAL' A
#
# COMPACT_ATOMS: atom_id res chain seq x y z
N MET A 1 -14.45 13.15 4.78
CA MET A 1 -14.92 12.28 3.68
C MET A 1 -13.69 11.98 2.83
N ALA A 2 -12.94 10.93 3.20
CA ALA A 2 -11.67 10.62 2.56
C ALA A 2 -11.95 9.96 1.19
N ALA A 3 -11.23 10.41 0.17
CA ALA A 3 -11.49 10.18 -1.24
C ALA A 3 -11.51 8.69 -1.63
N ASP A 4 -12.67 8.22 -2.07
CA ASP A 4 -12.86 6.95 -2.80
C ASP A 4 -12.76 7.20 -4.32
N ASP A 5 -11.65 7.80 -4.75
CA ASP A 5 -11.17 7.54 -6.11
C ASP A 5 -10.53 6.14 -6.08
N PRO A 6 -10.77 5.25 -7.06
CA PRO A 6 -9.96 4.06 -7.22
C PRO A 6 -8.52 4.49 -7.45
N ASP A 7 -7.76 4.62 -6.36
CA ASP A 7 -6.35 4.97 -6.38
C ASP A 7 -5.64 3.85 -7.16
N LEU A 8 -5.39 4.07 -8.45
CA LEU A 8 -4.53 3.19 -9.25
C LEU A 8 -3.13 3.06 -8.62
N ASN A 9 -2.76 4.03 -7.77
CA ASN A 9 -1.63 3.98 -6.87
C ASN A 9 -1.62 2.74 -5.95
N LEU A 10 -2.78 2.17 -5.61
CA LEU A 10 -2.88 0.93 -4.84
C LEU A 10 -2.30 -0.26 -5.62
N LEU A 11 -2.51 -0.33 -6.94
CA LEU A 11 -1.96 -1.41 -7.76
C LEU A 11 -0.43 -1.32 -7.83
N ALA A 12 0.12 -0.12 -8.01
CA ALA A 12 1.56 0.11 -7.99
C ALA A 12 2.18 -0.19 -6.61
N ALA A 13 1.49 0.19 -5.52
CA ALA A 13 1.93 -0.15 -4.18
C ALA A 13 1.87 -1.65 -3.90
N LEU A 14 0.83 -2.34 -4.39
CA LEU A 14 0.68 -3.78 -4.25
C LEU A 14 1.81 -4.53 -4.96
N ASP A 15 2.15 -4.15 -6.19
CA ASP A 15 3.25 -4.74 -6.96
C ASP A 15 4.57 -4.66 -6.19
N VAL A 16 4.94 -3.46 -5.71
CA VAL A 16 6.16 -3.28 -4.92
C VAL A 16 6.10 -4.03 -3.59
N LEU A 17 4.95 -4.08 -2.91
CA LEU A 17 4.79 -4.83 -1.65
C LEU A 17 4.99 -6.34 -1.85
N LEU A 18 4.51 -6.89 -2.97
CA LEU A 18 4.68 -8.29 -3.32
C LEU A 18 6.14 -8.61 -3.68
N GLU A 19 6.82 -7.72 -4.39
CA GLU A 19 8.24 -7.90 -4.73
C GLU A 19 9.16 -7.79 -3.51
N GLU A 20 8.95 -6.78 -2.66
CA GLU A 20 9.84 -6.49 -1.54
C GLU A 20 9.52 -7.35 -0.29
N ALA A 21 8.31 -7.90 -0.19
CA ALA A 21 7.77 -8.60 0.98
C ALA A 21 7.97 -7.83 2.32
N SER A 22 8.11 -6.50 2.24
CA SER A 22 8.49 -5.64 3.36
C SER A 22 7.96 -4.22 3.18
N VAL A 23 7.16 -3.76 4.15
CA VAL A 23 6.60 -2.40 4.19
C VAL A 23 7.70 -1.33 4.20
N THR A 24 8.78 -1.57 4.94
CA THR A 24 9.89 -0.61 5.06
C THR A 24 10.68 -0.50 3.75
N ALA A 25 10.96 -1.62 3.09
CA ALA A 25 11.68 -1.63 1.82
C ALA A 25 10.82 -1.04 0.70
N ALA A 26 9.54 -1.40 0.63
CA ALA A 26 8.57 -0.83 -0.30
C ALA A 26 8.41 0.69 -0.13
N ALA A 27 8.32 1.17 1.12
CA ALA A 27 8.26 2.60 1.41
C ALA A 27 9.49 3.34 0.87
N ARG A 28 10.69 2.80 1.12
CA ARG A 28 11.94 3.38 0.63
C ARG A 28 12.01 3.39 -0.91
N ARG A 29 11.58 2.31 -1.56
CA ARG A 29 11.58 2.20 -3.03
C ARG A 29 10.61 3.18 -3.69
N LEU A 30 9.46 3.42 -3.08
CA LEU A 30 8.46 4.37 -3.57
C LEU A 30 8.66 5.82 -3.07
N GLY A 31 9.74 6.09 -2.33
CA GLY A 31 10.01 7.43 -1.78
C GLY A 31 9.00 7.89 -0.73
N LEU A 32 8.30 6.95 -0.09
CA LEU A 32 7.28 7.20 0.93
C LEU A 32 7.84 7.00 2.33
N SER A 33 7.16 7.58 3.32
CA SER A 33 7.39 7.19 4.72
C SER A 33 6.81 5.80 5.00
N VAL A 34 7.40 5.09 5.96
CA VAL A 34 6.89 3.77 6.41
C VAL A 34 5.44 3.88 6.91
N SER A 35 5.08 4.98 7.57
CA SER A 35 3.70 5.19 8.05
C SER A 35 2.72 5.44 6.90
N ALA A 36 3.13 6.12 5.82
CA ALA A 36 2.32 6.24 4.62
C ALA A 36 2.11 4.88 3.94
N MET A 37 3.19 4.10 3.79
CA MET A 37 3.11 2.75 3.21
C MET A 37 2.21 1.81 4.03
N SER A 38 2.30 1.87 5.35
CA SER A 38 1.44 1.08 6.24
C SER A 38 -0.05 1.39 6.04
N ARG A 39 -0.42 2.68 5.92
CA ARG A 39 -1.81 3.07 5.60
C ARG A 39 -2.25 2.55 4.23
N THR A 40 -1.37 2.60 3.24
CA THR A 40 -1.63 2.05 1.91
C THR A 40 -1.87 0.54 1.96
N LEU A 41 -1.06 -0.21 2.72
CA LEU A 41 -1.26 -1.64 2.93
C LEU A 41 -2.59 -1.93 3.64
N THR A 42 -2.97 -1.16 4.66
CA THR A 42 -4.28 -1.30 5.32
C THR A 42 -5.43 -1.08 4.34
N ARG A 43 -5.33 -0.06 3.48
CA ARG A 43 -6.36 0.19 2.45
C ARG A 43 -6.40 -0.94 1.42
N LEU A 44 -5.24 -1.42 0.97
CA LEU A 44 -5.14 -2.59 0.08
C LEU A 44 -5.86 -3.80 0.66
N ARG A 45 -5.59 -4.13 1.92
CA ARG A 45 -6.25 -5.21 2.65
C ARG A 45 -7.76 -5.04 2.73
N ALA A 46 -8.24 -3.83 3.01
CA ALA A 46 -9.66 -3.53 3.08
C ALA A 46 -10.37 -3.72 1.72
N VAL A 47 -9.73 -3.31 0.60
CA VAL A 47 -10.34 -3.45 -0.74
C VAL A 47 -10.22 -4.86 -1.30
N THR A 48 -9.20 -5.63 -0.91
CA THR A 48 -9.05 -7.04 -1.33
C THR A 48 -9.76 -8.03 -0.42
N GLY A 49 -10.23 -7.60 0.75
CA GLY A 49 -10.84 -8.47 1.76
C GLY A 49 -9.84 -9.32 2.55
N ASP A 50 -8.57 -8.92 2.61
CA ASP A 50 -7.53 -9.59 3.39
C ASP A 50 -7.55 -9.10 4.85
N ALA A 51 -7.95 -9.97 5.79
CA ALA A 51 -8.23 -9.61 7.18
C ALA A 51 -7.09 -9.97 8.17
N LEU A 52 -5.86 -10.19 7.70
CA LEU A 52 -4.70 -10.52 8.55
C LEU A 52 -4.20 -9.37 9.43
#